data_AF-A0A3D4Y5A5-F1
#
_entry.id   AF-A0A3D4Y5A5-F1
#
_cell.length_a   1.000
_cell.length_b   1.000
_cell.length_c   1.000
_cell.angle_alpha   90.00
_cell.angle_beta   90.00
_cell.angle_gamma   90.00
#
_symmetry.space_group_name_H-M   'P 1'
#
loop_
_entity.id
_entity.type
_entity.pdbx_description
1 polymer ?
#
loop_
_entity_poly.entity_id
_entity_poly.type
_entity_poly.pdbx_seq_one_letter_code
_entity_poly.pdbx_strand_id
1 'polypeptide(L)'
;MDHNETSTFTPFDYMTQTRELQMLKTMLPYMKDTQKKQFAILIKYMELQNTVQVFSQEDKVMSMCSVDEGSNNMVAMLNDLRVFCTSKEQETIDMLANMFSMLETYETIFS
;
A
#
# COMPACT_ATOMS: atom_id res chain seq x y z
N MET A 1 -22.27 -4.06 13.69
CA MET A 1 -21.73 -2.70 13.50
C MET A 1 -20.25 -2.87 13.69
N ASP A 2 -19.51 -3.15 12.62
CA ASP A 2 -18.07 -3.42 12.70
C ASP A 2 -17.44 -2.85 11.43
N HIS A 3 -17.25 -1.53 11.41
CA HIS A 3 -16.45 -0.82 10.41
C HIS A 3 -15.42 0.01 11.17
N ASN A 4 -14.58 -0.66 11.95
CA ASN A 4 -13.32 -0.07 12.37
C ASN A 4 -12.20 -0.81 11.67
N GLU A 5 -12.27 -0.84 10.33
CA GLU A 5 -11.07 -0.96 9.51
C GLU A 5 -10.30 0.34 9.73
N THR A 6 -9.40 0.34 10.70
CA THR A 6 -8.36 1.36 10.80
C THR A 6 -7.76 1.50 9.40
N SER A 7 -7.93 2.65 8.76
CA SER A 7 -7.49 2.85 7.38
C SER A 7 -5.97 2.79 7.34
N THR A 8 -5.43 1.60 7.12
CA THR A 8 -3.99 1.38 7.01
C THR A 8 -3.56 1.92 5.66
N PHE A 9 -2.89 3.07 5.67
CA PHE A 9 -2.25 3.62 4.48
C PHE A 9 -0.95 2.90 4.19
N THR A 10 -0.76 2.51 2.93
CA THR A 10 0.54 2.02 2.43
C THR A 10 1.51 3.18 2.22
N PRO A 11 2.83 2.95 2.14
CA PRO A 11 3.79 3.95 1.68
C PRO A 11 3.35 4.61 0.37
N PHE A 12 2.80 3.83 -0.57
CA PHE A 12 2.27 4.32 -1.83
C PHE A 12 1.10 5.30 -1.65
N ASP A 13 0.18 5.02 -0.71
CA ASP A 13 -0.91 5.94 -0.41
C ASP A 13 -0.41 7.27 0.17
N TYR A 14 0.59 7.25 1.05
CA TYR A 14 1.17 8.47 1.60
C TYR A 14 1.78 9.38 0.53
N MET A 15 2.24 8.81 -0.58
CA MET A 15 2.83 9.55 -1.68
C MET A 15 1.79 10.10 -2.67
N THR A 16 0.67 9.42 -2.82
CA THR A 16 -0.35 9.74 -3.83
C THR A 16 -1.53 10.53 -3.26
N GLN A 17 -1.80 10.39 -1.96
CA GLN A 17 -2.92 11.04 -1.28
C GLN A 17 -2.46 12.31 -0.54
N THR A 18 -2.56 13.46 -1.21
CA THR A 18 -2.18 14.75 -0.60
C THR A 18 -3.21 15.24 0.41
N ARG A 19 -2.80 16.18 1.27
CA ARG A 19 -3.68 16.86 2.23
C ARG A 19 -4.88 17.51 1.54
N GLU A 20 -4.66 18.12 0.38
CA GLU A 20 -5.70 18.77 -0.43
C GLU A 20 -6.71 17.73 -0.93
N LEU A 21 -6.26 16.57 -1.40
CA LEU A 21 -7.17 15.49 -1.79
C LEU A 21 -7.99 14.98 -0.61
N GLN A 22 -7.40 14.85 0.57
CA GLN A 22 -8.16 14.46 1.77
C GLN A 22 -9.22 15.51 2.12
N MET A 23 -8.89 16.80 2.04
CA MET A 23 -9.88 17.87 2.24
C MET A 23 -11.02 17.81 1.22
N LEU A 24 -10.75 17.43 -0.03
CA LEU A 24 -11.80 17.26 -1.04
C LEU A 24 -12.65 16.00 -0.79
N LYS A 25 -12.02 14.89 -0.36
CA LYS A 25 -12.71 13.63 -0.03
C LYS A 25 -13.73 13.82 1.10
N THR A 26 -13.41 14.63 2.13
CA THR A 26 -14.34 14.89 3.24
C THR A 26 -15.60 15.66 2.84
N MET A 27 -15.61 16.31 1.66
CA MET A 27 -16.79 17.01 1.15
C MET A 27 -17.84 16.06 0.58
N LEU A 28 -17.45 14.86 0.13
CA LEU A 28 -18.33 13.92 -0.59
C LEU A 28 -19.64 13.57 0.14
N PRO A 29 -19.65 13.31 1.47
CA PRO A 29 -20.88 12.98 2.19
C PRO A 29 -21.93 14.10 2.15
N TYR A 30 -21.51 15.35 1.96
CA TYR A 30 -22.37 16.54 1.98
C TYR A 30 -22.94 16.90 0.60
N MET A 31 -22.58 16.17 -0.46
CA MET A 31 -23.04 16.43 -1.83
C MET A 31 -24.29 15.64 -2.22
N LYS A 32 -25.11 16.21 -3.11
CA LYS A 32 -26.22 15.50 -3.78
C LYS A 32 -25.68 14.40 -4.68
N ASP A 33 -26.40 13.29 -4.85
CA ASP A 33 -25.84 12.07 -5.46
C ASP A 33 -25.27 12.24 -6.88
N THR A 34 -25.92 13.03 -7.73
CA THR A 34 -25.38 13.34 -9.08
C THR A 34 -24.05 14.08 -9.01
N GLN A 35 -23.91 15.06 -8.10
CA GLN A 35 -22.68 15.82 -7.90
C GLN A 35 -21.61 14.97 -7.24
N LYS A 36 -21.98 14.19 -6.22
CA LYS A 36 -21.12 13.27 -5.50
C LYS A 36 -20.39 12.31 -6.44
N LYS A 37 -21.11 11.71 -7.40
CA LYS A 37 -20.51 10.81 -8.41
C LYS A 37 -19.46 11.54 -9.26
N GLN A 38 -19.81 12.69 -9.81
CA GLN A 38 -18.89 13.45 -10.67
C GLN A 38 -17.67 13.96 -9.90
N PHE A 39 -17.88 14.39 -8.65
CA PHE A 39 -16.80 14.88 -7.79
C PHE A 39 -15.87 13.74 -7.33
N ALA A 40 -16.42 12.57 -7.02
CA ALA A 40 -15.62 11.38 -6.70
C ALA A 40 -14.72 10.97 -7.88
N ILE A 41 -15.23 11.03 -9.11
CA ILE A 41 -14.45 10.78 -10.32
C ILE A 41 -13.32 11.80 -10.45
N LEU A 42 -13.61 13.10 -10.25
CA LEU A 42 -12.60 14.15 -10.31
C LEU A 42 -11.50 13.96 -9.27
N ILE A 43 -11.87 13.64 -8.02
CA ILE A 43 -10.90 13.33 -6.95
C ILE A 43 -10.00 12.17 -7.36
N LYS A 44 -10.57 11.09 -7.91
CA LYS A 44 -9.78 9.94 -8.36
C LYS A 44 -8.89 10.26 -9.56
N TYR A 45 -9.33 11.14 -10.45
CA TYR A 45 -8.48 11.64 -11.52
C TYR A 45 -7.27 12.42 -10.98
N MET A 46 -7.46 13.28 -10.00
CA MET A 46 -6.34 14.00 -9.36
C MET A 46 -5.40 13.07 -8.59
N GLU A 47 -5.93 12.05 -7.89
CA GLU A 47 -5.12 11.00 -7.25
C GLU A 47 -4.26 10.26 -8.28
N LEU A 48 -4.83 9.93 -9.45
CA LEU A 48 -4.09 9.31 -10.56
C LEU A 48 -3.00 10.22 -11.12
N GLN A 49 -3.25 11.54 -11.23
CA GLN A 49 -2.22 12.49 -11.64
C GLN A 49 -1.05 12.52 -10.66
N ASN A 50 -1.33 12.49 -9.34
CA ASN A 50 -0.29 12.38 -8.32
C ASN A 50 0.52 11.09 -8.48
N THR A 51 -0.14 9.95 -8.75
CA THR A 51 0.54 8.68 -9.02
C THR A 51 1.52 8.80 -10.18
N VAL A 52 1.09 9.35 -11.32
CA VAL A 52 1.97 9.56 -12.48
C VAL A 52 3.16 10.46 -12.10
N GLN A 53 2.92 11.50 -11.30
CA GLN A 53 3.99 12.40 -10.84
C GLN A 53 4.99 11.71 -9.91
N VAL A 54 4.54 10.83 -9.01
CA VAL A 54 5.42 10.04 -8.12
C VAL A 54 6.44 9.24 -8.93
N PHE A 55 5.98 8.54 -9.97
CA PHE A 55 6.85 7.75 -10.85
C PHE A 55 7.67 8.58 -11.84
N SER A 56 7.31 9.85 -12.06
CA SER A 56 8.08 10.77 -12.90
C SER A 56 9.23 11.44 -12.14
N GLN A 57 9.35 11.25 -10.82
CA GLN A 57 10.37 11.85 -9.97
C GLN A 57 11.26 10.75 -9.37
N GLU A 58 12.48 10.59 -9.89
CA GLU A 58 13.42 9.54 -9.47
C GLU A 58 13.64 9.53 -7.94
N ASP A 59 13.81 10.69 -7.31
CA ASP A 59 14.00 10.82 -5.85
C ASP A 59 12.82 10.25 -5.04
N LYS A 60 11.59 10.41 -5.53
CA LYS A 60 10.39 9.90 -4.85
C LYS A 60 10.26 8.40 -5.02
N VAL A 61 10.55 7.88 -6.21
CA VAL A 61 10.57 6.44 -6.47
C VAL A 61 11.62 5.76 -5.57
N MET A 62 12.81 6.35 -5.43
CA MET A 62 13.88 5.83 -4.56
C MET A 62 13.46 5.78 -3.08
N SER A 63 12.70 6.78 -2.59
CA SER A 63 12.15 6.76 -1.23
C SER A 63 11.07 5.68 -1.02
N MET A 64 10.41 5.21 -2.09
CA MET A 64 9.44 4.12 -2.04
C MET A 64 10.12 2.74 -2.15
N CYS A 65 11.20 2.67 -2.92
CA CYS A 65 11.98 1.48 -3.19
C CYS A 65 13.18 1.32 -2.24
N SER A 66 13.07 1.72 -0.97
CA SER A 66 14.11 1.47 0.04
C SER A 66 14.27 -0.03 0.40
N VAL A 67 13.61 -0.92 -0.33
CA VAL A 67 13.79 -2.37 -0.27
C VAL A 67 15.02 -2.70 -1.10
N ASP A 68 16.07 -3.19 -0.44
CA ASP A 68 17.32 -3.59 -1.08
C ASP A 68 17.04 -4.64 -2.16
N GLU A 69 17.51 -4.46 -3.41
CA GLU A 69 17.20 -5.36 -4.53
C GLU A 69 17.83 -6.77 -4.35
N GLY A 70 18.63 -6.97 -3.30
CA GLY A 70 19.58 -8.06 -3.13
C GLY A 70 19.05 -9.42 -2.65
N SER A 71 18.35 -9.56 -1.50
CA SER A 71 18.06 -10.92 -0.99
C SER A 71 17.08 -11.06 0.20
N ASN A 72 16.08 -10.19 0.40
CA ASN A 72 15.09 -10.43 1.49
C ASN A 72 13.68 -9.90 1.15
N ASN A 73 13.36 -9.79 -0.13
CA ASN A 73 12.20 -9.02 -0.57
C ASN A 73 10.89 -9.79 -0.36
N MET A 74 10.95 -11.12 -0.36
CA MET A 74 9.76 -11.95 -0.25
C MET A 74 9.24 -12.03 1.18
N VAL A 75 10.12 -12.25 2.17
CA VAL A 75 9.73 -12.27 3.58
C VAL A 75 9.33 -10.88 4.06
N ALA A 76 10.05 -9.83 3.65
CA ALA A 76 9.67 -8.44 3.93
C ALA A 76 8.28 -8.11 3.36
N MET A 77 8.02 -8.42 2.10
CA MET A 77 6.71 -8.23 1.46
C MET A 77 5.60 -9.01 2.19
N LEU A 78 5.84 -10.27 2.57
CA LEU A 78 4.86 -11.07 3.32
C LEU A 78 4.52 -10.44 4.67
N ASN A 79 5.51 -9.87 5.36
CA ASN A 79 5.30 -9.15 6.60
C ASN A 79 4.49 -7.85 6.39
N ASP A 80 4.74 -7.11 5.32
CA ASP A 80 3.97 -5.91 4.99
C ASP A 80 2.51 -6.24 4.62
N LEU A 81 2.29 -7.35 3.91
CA LEU A 81 0.96 -7.85 3.56
C LEU A 81 0.13 -8.26 4.78
N ARG A 82 0.80 -8.74 5.84
CA ARG A 82 0.14 -9.25 7.07
C ARG A 82 -0.85 -8.25 7.67
N VAL A 83 -0.57 -6.95 7.57
CA VAL A 83 -1.40 -5.87 8.12
C VAL A 83 -2.78 -5.79 7.44
N PHE A 84 -2.91 -6.30 6.21
CA PHE A 84 -4.15 -6.31 5.44
C PHE A 84 -4.91 -7.65 5.53
N CYS A 85 -4.33 -8.64 6.22
CA CYS A 85 -4.87 -9.99 6.29
C CYS A 85 -5.76 -10.20 7.52
N THR A 86 -6.78 -11.04 7.35
CA THR A 86 -7.54 -11.63 8.46
C THR A 86 -6.67 -12.59 9.28
N SER A 87 -7.08 -12.95 10.50
CA SER A 87 -6.32 -13.87 11.36
C SER A 87 -5.96 -15.20 10.67
N LYS A 88 -6.90 -15.77 9.89
CA LYS A 88 -6.66 -17.01 9.13
C LYS A 88 -5.64 -16.83 8.00
N GLU A 89 -5.69 -15.70 7.31
CA GLU A 89 -4.73 -15.38 6.25
C GLU A 89 -3.34 -15.07 6.85
N GLN A 90 -3.28 -14.45 8.02
CA GLN A 90 -2.03 -14.21 8.74
C GLN A 90 -1.34 -15.53 9.11
N GLU A 91 -2.06 -16.55 9.56
CA GLU A 91 -1.49 -17.90 9.80
C GLU A 91 -0.88 -18.49 8.52
N THR A 92 -1.51 -18.26 7.37
CA THR A 92 -1.00 -18.71 6.07
C THR A 92 0.24 -17.93 5.66
N ILE A 93 0.25 -16.61 5.88
CA ILE A 93 1.42 -15.75 5.66
C ILE A 93 2.59 -16.17 6.56
N ASP A 94 2.34 -16.44 7.84
CA ASP A 94 3.37 -16.87 8.80
C ASP A 94 3.98 -18.21 8.36
N MET A 95 3.18 -19.15 7.84
CA MET A 95 3.69 -20.41 7.29
C MET A 95 4.59 -20.17 6.06
N LEU A 96 4.18 -19.31 5.14
CA LEU A 96 4.96 -18.98 3.94
C LEU A 96 6.27 -18.25 4.30
N ALA A 97 6.22 -17.26 5.19
CA ALA A 97 7.38 -16.49 5.62
C ALA A 97 8.46 -17.39 6.26
N ASN A 98 8.03 -18.34 7.10
CA ASN A 98 8.92 -19.33 7.70
C ASN A 98 9.56 -20.26 6.64
N MET A 99 8.78 -20.67 5.63
CA MET A 99 9.27 -21.52 4.54
C MET A 99 10.33 -20.80 3.70
N PHE A 100 10.08 -19.54 3.31
CA PHE A 100 11.05 -18.75 2.54
C PHE A 100 12.32 -18.43 3.34
N SER A 101 12.18 -18.10 4.63
CA SER A 101 13.34 -17.88 5.52
C SER A 101 14.22 -19.13 5.61
N MET A 102 13.62 -20.33 5.62
CA MET A 102 14.34 -21.59 5.62
C MET A 102 15.09 -21.80 4.30
N LEU A 103 14.44 -21.57 3.15
CA LEU A 103 15.06 -21.68 1.83
C LEU A 103 16.25 -20.73 1.65
N GLU A 104 16.13 -19.47 2.08
CA GLU A 104 17.23 -18.50 2.04
C GLU A 104 18.40 -18.94 2.92
N THR A 105 18.12 -19.49 4.11
CA THR A 105 19.14 -20.04 5.00
C THR A 105 19.85 -21.23 4.35
N TYR A 106 19.12 -22.11 3.65
CA TYR A 106 19.71 -23.20 2.88
C TYR A 106 20.60 -22.68 1.74
N GLU A 107 20.12 -21.76 0.90
CA GLU A 107 20.93 -21.16 -0.17
C GLU A 107 22.21 -20.51 0.38
N THR A 108 22.12 -19.78 1.49
CA THR A 108 23.28 -19.10 2.11
C THR A 108 24.31 -20.09 2.69
N ILE A 109 23.87 -21.23 3.24
CA ILE A 109 24.77 -22.23 3.84
C ILE A 109 25.43 -23.13 2.78
N PHE A 110 24.76 -23.35 1.64
CA PHE A 110 25.18 -24.32 0.62
C PHE A 110 25.67 -23.67 -0.70
N SER A 111 25.63 -22.34 -0.83
CA SER A 111 26.34 -21.55 -1.86
C SER A 111 27.76 -21.21 -1.46
#